data_AF-A0A917HRF5-F1
#
_entry.id   AF-A0A917HRF5-F1
#
_cell.length_a   1.000
_cell.length_b   1.000
_cell.length_c   1.000
_cell.angle_alpha   90.00
_cell.angle_beta   90.00
_cell.angle_gamma   90.00
#
_symmetry.space_group_name_H-M   'P 1'
#
loop_
_entity.id
_entity.type
_entity.pdbx_description
1 polymer ?
#
loop_
_entity_poly.entity_id
_entity_poly.type
_entity_poly.pdbx_seq_one_letter_code
_entity_poly.pdbx_strand_id
1 'polypeptide(L)' 'MAPDHIGRAMKAGKRWAAEQLNQKLEITPSSAEQAAQERFRHKGLQHLFIISALEILFEGESAAVLAVGGESKSVS' A
#
# COMPACT_ATOMS: atom_id res chain seq x y z
N MET A 1 -1.12 10.93 27.41
CA MET A 1 -1.10 10.97 25.92
C MET A 1 -2.12 9.98 25.41
N ALA A 2 -3.06 10.40 24.57
CA ALA A 2 -3.97 9.48 23.91
C ALA A 2 -3.18 8.59 22.93
N PRO A 3 -3.57 7.31 22.73
CA PRO A 3 -2.84 6.45 21.80
C PRO A 3 -2.90 7.01 20.37
N ASP A 4 -1.78 6.96 19.64
CA ASP A 4 -1.73 7.36 18.23
C ASP A 4 -2.44 6.31 17.35
N HIS A 5 -3.77 6.42 17.29
CA HIS A 5 -4.61 5.52 16.51
C HIS A 5 -4.42 5.70 15.00
N ILE A 6 -4.04 6.91 14.56
CA ILE A 6 -3.81 7.25 13.15
C ILE A 6 -2.57 6.52 12.64
N GLY A 7 -1.42 6.74 13.28
CA GLY A 7 -0.16 6.11 12.89
C GLY A 7 -0.24 4.57 12.95
N ARG A 8 -0.97 4.03 13.93
CA ARG A 8 -1.22 2.58 14.01
C ARG A 8 -2.04 2.04 12.84
N ALA A 9 -3.07 2.74 12.40
CA ALA A 9 -3.89 2.31 11.25
C ALA A 9 -3.08 2.32 9.95
N MET A 10 -2.34 3.40 9.70
CA MET A 10 -1.49 3.52 8.51
C MET A 10 -0.37 2.47 8.49
N LYS A 11 0.32 2.25 9.62
CA LYS A 11 1.36 1.22 9.71
C LYS A 11 0.78 -0.19 9.52
N ALA A 12 -0.43 -0.43 10.00
CA ALA A 12 -1.10 -1.71 9.81
C ALA A 12 -1.47 -1.98 8.34
N GLY A 13 -1.89 -0.95 7.59
CA GLY A 13 -2.19 -1.07 6.15
C GLY A 13 -0.94 -1.39 5.33
N LYS A 14 0.14 -0.62 5.52
CA LYS A 14 1.43 -0.88 4.86
C LYS A 14 1.97 -2.29 5.14
N ARG A 15 1.91 -2.71 6.40
CA ARG A 15 2.36 -4.05 6.80
C ARG A 15 1.50 -5.16 6.18
N TRP A 16 0.18 -5.01 6.19
CA TRP A 16 -0.72 -5.98 5.58
C TRP A 16 -0.43 -6.14 4.08
N ALA A 17 -0.27 -5.02 3.35
CA ALA A 17 0.07 -5.05 1.94
C ALA A 17 1.41 -5.75 1.68
N ALA A 18 2.46 -5.46 2.48
CA ALA A 18 3.73 -6.17 2.38
C ALA A 18 3.59 -7.69 2.63
N GLU A 19 2.74 -8.09 3.59
CA GLU A 19 2.43 -9.50 3.85
C GLU A 19 1.70 -10.18 2.68
N GLN A 20 0.78 -9.48 2.00
CA GLN A 20 0.10 -9.98 0.78
C GLN A 20 1.11 -10.18 -0.35
N LEU A 21 1.96 -9.19 -0.62
CA LEU A 21 2.98 -9.26 -1.69
C LEU A 21 3.99 -10.38 -1.45
N ASN A 22 4.44 -10.57 -0.21
CA ASN A 22 5.33 -11.67 0.16
C ASN A 22 4.68 -13.05 -0.07
N GLN A 23 3.36 -13.14 0.11
CA GLN A 23 2.57 -14.34 -0.19
C GLN A 23 2.16 -14.46 -1.65
N LYS A 24 2.57 -13.51 -2.51
CA LYS A 24 2.14 -13.39 -3.92
C LYS A 24 0.62 -13.30 -4.09
N LEU A 25 -0.05 -12.68 -3.13
CA LEU A 25 -1.48 -12.41 -3.17
C LEU A 25 -1.74 -11.04 -3.81
N GLU A 26 -2.78 -10.97 -4.63
CA GLU A 26 -3.23 -9.73 -5.23
C GLU A 26 -3.84 -8.81 -4.18
N ILE A 27 -3.46 -7.54 -4.20
CA ILE A 27 -4.06 -6.50 -3.37
C ILE A 27 -5.11 -5.77 -4.23
N THR A 28 -6.37 -5.93 -3.86
CA THR A 28 -7.49 -5.19 -4.46
C THR A 28 -8.16 -4.26 -3.44
N PRO A 29 -8.86 -3.20 -3.88
CA PRO A 29 -9.63 -2.34 -2.97
C PRO A 29 -10.59 -3.14 -2.07
N SER A 30 -11.26 -4.17 -2.61
CA SER A 30 -12.17 -5.02 -1.86
C SER A 30 -11.47 -5.86 -0.78
N SER A 31 -10.30 -6.44 -1.10
CA SER A 31 -9.51 -7.20 -0.12
C SER A 31 -8.96 -6.30 1.00
N ALA A 32 -8.55 -5.07 0.66
CA ALA A 32 -8.09 -4.09 1.64
C ALA A 32 -9.24 -3.61 2.54
N GLU A 33 -10.44 -3.44 1.99
CA GLU A 33 -11.63 -3.09 2.77
C GLU A 33 -12.01 -4.20 3.76
N GLN A 34 -12.01 -5.46 3.33
CA GLN A 34 -12.25 -6.61 4.22
C GLN A 34 -11.25 -6.64 5.38
N ALA A 35 -9.95 -6.54 5.08
CA ALA A 35 -8.90 -6.53 6.09
C ALA A 35 -9.03 -5.33 7.06
N ALA A 36 -9.46 -4.16 6.56
CA ALA A 36 -9.70 -2.99 7.38
C ALA A 36 -10.88 -3.18 8.35
N GLN A 37 -11.97 -3.77 7.87
CA GLN A 37 -13.18 -4.04 8.66
C GLN A 37 -12.93 -5.06 9.77
N GLU A 38 -12.10 -6.07 9.53
CA GLU A 38 -11.68 -7.06 10.54
C GLU A 38 -10.85 -6.43 11.67
N ARG A 39 -10.05 -5.41 11.36
CA ARG A 39 -9.05 -4.84 12.29
C ARG A 39 -9.55 -3.60 13.03
N PHE A 40 -10.42 -2.80 12.44
CA PHE A 40 -10.83 -1.51 12.99
C PHE A 40 -12.35 -1.37 12.98
N ARG A 41 -12.93 -0.96 14.12
CA ARG A 41 -14.36 -0.61 14.20
C ARG A 41 -14.65 0.81 13.68
N HIS A 42 -13.70 1.73 13.79
CA HIS A 42 -13.88 3.13 13.42
C HIS A 42 -13.63 3.36 11.92
N LYS A 43 -14.61 3.93 11.20
CA LYS A 43 -14.54 4.14 9.74
C LYS A 43 -13.33 4.96 9.29
N GLY A 44 -12.96 6.01 10.02
CA GLY A 44 -11.77 6.79 9.69
C GLY A 44 -10.46 5.98 9.76
N LEU A 45 -10.37 5.03 10.69
CA LEU A 45 -9.19 4.16 10.80
C LEU A 45 -9.19 3.09 9.70
N GLN A 46 -10.37 2.61 9.29
CA GLN A 46 -10.50 1.74 8.12
C GLN A 46 -9.98 2.45 6.86
N HIS A 47 -10.36 3.71 6.63
CA HIS A 47 -9.89 4.46 5.45
C HIS A 47 -8.37 4.70 5.48
N LEU A 48 -7.81 5.08 6.63
CA LEU A 48 -6.36 5.26 6.78
C LEU A 48 -5.60 3.97 6.49
N PHE A 49 -6.12 2.83 6.95
CA PHE A 49 -5.57 1.53 6.61
C PHE A 49 -5.61 1.28 5.10
N ILE A 50 -6.78 1.42 4.46
CA ILE A 50 -6.99 1.12 3.03
C ILE A 50 -6.07 1.96 2.16
N ILE A 51 -6.05 3.29 2.37
CA ILE A 51 -5.22 4.20 1.57
C ILE A 51 -3.74 3.81 1.70
N SER A 52 -3.26 3.62 2.93
CA SER A 52 -1.86 3.26 3.16
C SER A 52 -1.46 1.88 2.61
N ALA A 53 -2.43 0.94 2.48
CA ALA A 53 -2.21 -0.35 1.86
C ALA A 53 -2.11 -0.25 0.33
N LEU A 54 -2.95 0.60 -0.29
CA LEU A 54 -2.98 0.79 -1.73
C LEU A 54 -1.84 1.69 -2.23
N GLU A 55 -1.30 2.58 -1.41
CA GLU A 55 -0.10 3.40 -1.74
C GLU A 55 1.07 2.54 -2.26
N ILE A 56 1.23 1.33 -1.73
CA ILE A 56 2.32 0.41 -2.14
C ILE A 56 2.19 -0.03 -3.60
N LEU A 57 0.97 -0.10 -4.14
CA LEU A 57 0.76 -0.42 -5.56
C LEU A 57 1.30 0.70 -6.46
N PHE A 58 1.17 1.95 -6.03
CA PHE A 58 1.65 3.11 -6.78
C PHE A 58 3.16 3.34 -6.63
N GLU A 59 3.75 2.99 -5.48
CA GLU A 59 5.21 3.03 -5.29
C GLU A 59 5.93 1.99 -6.18
N GLY A 60 5.31 0.82 -6.42
CA GLY A 60 5.82 -0.20 -7.33
C GLY A 60 5.79 0.19 -8.81
N GLU A 61 4.76 0.91 -9.26
CA GLU A 61 4.66 1.42 -10.64
C GLU A 61 5.64 2.56 -10.93
N SER A 62 5.91 3.44 -9.95
CA SER A 62 6.90 4.52 -10.12
C SER A 62 8.33 4.02 -10.36
N ALA A 63 8.71 2.88 -9.77
CA ALA A 63 10.02 2.28 -10.00
C ALA A 63 10.17 1.71 -11.42
N ALA A 64 9.09 1.23 -12.04
CA ALA A 64 9.11 0.67 -13.39
C ALA A 64 9.15 1.75 -14.48
N VAL A 65 8.49 2.91 -14.27
CA VAL A 65 8.48 4.01 -15.24
C VAL A 65 9.84 4.71 -15.36
N LEU A 66 10.61 4.80 -14.27
CA LEU A 66 11.94 5.40 -14.29
C LEU A 66 13.01 4.52 -14.99
N ALA A 67 12.80 3.21 -15.09
CA ALA A 67 13.75 2.29 -15.73
C ALA A 67 13.65 2.29 -17.27
N VAL A 68 12.57 2.82 -17.86
CA VAL A 68 12.35 2.80 -19.33
C VAL A 68 12.96 4.03 -20.03
N GLY A 69 13.38 5.07 -19.30
CA GLY A 69 13.94 6.31 -19.87
C GLY A 69 15.45 6.30 -20.19
N GLY A 70 16.14 5.17 -19.98
CA GLY A 70 17.61 5.13 -19.88
C GLY A 70 18.40 4.57 -21.07
N GLU A 71 17.81 4.35 -22.25
CA GLU A 71 18.55 3.87 -23.44
C GLU A 71 18.23 4.72 -24.68
N SER A 72 18.85 5.91 -24.77
CA SER A 72 19.08 6.56 -26.06
C SER A 72 20.47 6.14 -26.55
N LYS A 73 20.50 5.19 -27.48
CA LYS A 73 21.71 4.72 -28.15
C LYS A 73 22.44 5.90 -28.79
N SER A 74 23.66 6.14 -28.32
CA SER A 74 24.67 6.91 -29.04
C SER A 74 25.11 6.07 -30.24
N VAL A 75 24.82 6.52 -31.46
CA VAL A 75 25.44 5.99 -32.67
C VAL A 75 26.33 7.11 -33.21
N SER A 76 27.64 6.91 -33.05
CA SER A 76 28.69 7.61 -33.81
C SER A 76 28.97 6.86 -35.11
#